data_AF-A0A3D1FZI7-F1
#
_entry.id   AF-A0A3D1FZI7-F1
#
_cell.length_a   1.000
_cell.length_b   1.000
_cell.length_c   1.000
_cell.angle_alpha   90.00
_cell.angle_beta   90.00
_cell.angle_gamma   90.00
#
_symmetry.space_group_name_H-M   'P 1'
#
loop_
_entity.id
_entity.type
_entity.pdbx_description
1 polymer ?
#
loop_
_entity_poly.entity_id
_entity_poly.type
_entity_poly.pdbx_seq_one_letter_code
_entity_poly.pdbx_strand_id
1 'polypeptide(L)'
;MKIAEALRILELDTLPKSEKEVSVAYKRLAKKCHPDSGGSEEAFQELGAAVDYVLRALALVDIAVEKNKKRSKESDALAEKRAKMRAEMLKRRAEEDRKRNIKATWAISIILVLIVLVGIGTLIRPRYIHWMVEKERVERMATIISTGPDRSYTIGWEYQGQYFTEVLNGRFIDGKWLVGPAGMPMMNGGKYIVSFNGRNPNYFELKDKYIDPETADRYFSLVKYPLAAAFDLSENDPDVVCIYWSVLDDFGVDGVAHLFFGGLPMRKNWKHNERSFQALKESDTFQKLYRSCLGIE
;
A
#
# COMPACT_ATOMS: atom_id res chain seq x y z
N MET A 1 36.89 -65.65 32.55
CA MET A 1 36.34 -65.13 33.80
C MET A 1 35.62 -63.80 33.55
N LYS A 2 34.39 -63.66 34.02
CA LYS A 2 33.62 -62.39 33.93
C LYS A 2 33.90 -61.51 35.15
N ILE A 3 33.68 -60.19 35.07
CA ILE A 3 33.91 -59.29 36.23
C ILE A 3 33.08 -59.68 37.46
N ALA A 4 31.82 -60.08 37.26
CA ALA A 4 30.96 -60.56 38.34
C ALA A 4 31.47 -61.86 38.99
N GLU A 5 32.15 -62.69 38.21
CA GLU A 5 32.75 -63.95 38.68
C GLU A 5 34.06 -63.69 39.44
N ALA A 6 34.89 -62.77 38.96
CA ALA A 6 36.10 -62.30 39.66
C ALA A 6 35.78 -61.61 40.99
N LEU A 7 34.72 -60.79 41.02
CA LEU A 7 34.23 -60.14 42.23
C LEU A 7 33.65 -61.15 43.23
N ARG A 8 32.92 -62.17 42.75
CA ARG A 8 32.42 -63.28 43.58
C ARG A 8 33.56 -64.09 44.21
N ILE A 9 34.62 -64.40 43.45
CA ILE A 9 35.81 -65.11 43.96
C ILE A 9 36.54 -64.28 45.03
N LEU A 10 36.54 -62.95 44.90
CA LEU A 10 37.13 -62.04 45.87
C LEU A 10 36.20 -61.67 47.03
N GLU A 11 34.99 -62.24 47.10
CA GLU A 11 33.94 -61.86 48.06
C GLU A 11 33.67 -60.34 48.08
N LEU A 12 33.61 -59.71 46.91
CA LEU A 12 33.31 -58.29 46.74
C LEU A 12 31.97 -58.13 46.01
N ASP A 13 31.05 -57.32 46.58
CA ASP A 13 29.73 -57.09 45.98
C ASP A 13 29.76 -56.07 44.82
N THR A 14 30.77 -55.19 44.81
CA THR A 14 30.94 -54.13 43.80
C THR A 14 32.40 -53.95 43.42
N LEU A 15 32.66 -53.35 42.26
CA LEU A 15 34.01 -52.99 41.86
C LEU A 15 34.63 -52.06 42.94
N PRO A 16 35.79 -52.42 43.52
CA PRO A 16 36.42 -51.65 44.58
C PRO A 16 36.86 -50.27 44.09
N LYS A 17 36.98 -49.29 44.99
CA LYS A 17 37.33 -47.91 44.62
C LYS A 17 38.83 -47.69 44.46
N SER A 18 39.65 -48.65 44.88
CA SER A 18 41.11 -48.55 44.79
C SER A 18 41.77 -49.93 44.78
N GLU A 19 42.98 -49.99 44.23
CA GLU A 19 43.82 -51.19 44.24
C GLU A 19 44.11 -51.70 45.68
N LYS A 20 44.10 -50.79 46.67
CA LYS A 20 44.29 -51.14 48.08
C LYS A 20 43.17 -52.02 48.61
N GLU A 21 41.93 -51.77 48.21
CA GLU A 21 40.77 -52.60 48.60
C GLU A 21 40.86 -54.00 48.00
N VAL A 22 41.31 -54.11 46.74
CA VAL A 22 41.58 -55.40 46.08
C VAL A 22 42.67 -56.18 46.82
N SER A 23 43.77 -55.50 47.19
CA SER A 23 44.90 -56.11 47.88
C SER A 23 44.53 -56.63 49.28
N VAL A 24 43.66 -55.92 50.00
CA VAL A 24 43.18 -56.35 51.32
C VAL A 24 42.29 -57.59 51.21
N ALA A 25 41.36 -57.62 50.24
CA ALA A 25 40.51 -58.78 49.96
C ALA A 25 41.36 -60.01 49.57
N TYR A 26 42.34 -59.80 48.69
CA TYR A 26 43.29 -60.85 48.31
C TYR A 26 44.06 -61.39 49.50
N LYS A 27 44.67 -60.54 50.34
CA LYS A 27 45.44 -60.99 51.52
C LYS A 27 44.59 -61.77 52.53
N ARG A 28 43.30 -61.41 52.67
CA ARG A 28 42.36 -62.11 53.54
C ARG A 28 42.08 -63.52 53.03
N LEU A 29 41.85 -63.67 51.73
CA LEU A 29 41.50 -64.94 51.09
C LEU A 29 42.73 -65.82 50.85
N ALA A 30 43.86 -65.23 50.48
CA ALA A 30 45.13 -65.91 50.27
C ALA A 30 45.60 -66.64 51.54
N LYS A 31 45.38 -66.07 52.74
CA LYS A 31 45.68 -66.73 54.03
C LYS A 31 44.82 -67.96 54.30
N LYS A 32 43.60 -68.02 53.75
CA LYS A 32 42.67 -69.15 53.94
C LYS A 32 42.88 -70.24 52.91
N CYS A 33 43.23 -69.86 51.67
CA CYS A 33 43.36 -70.77 50.54
C CYS A 33 44.81 -71.18 50.25
N HIS A 34 45.78 -70.82 51.10
CA HIS A 34 47.18 -71.16 50.87
C HIS A 34 47.40 -72.69 50.94
N PRO A 35 48.16 -73.30 50.01
CA PRO A 35 48.43 -74.74 50.02
C PRO A 35 49.06 -75.23 51.34
N ASP A 36 49.99 -74.46 51.89
CA ASP A 36 50.63 -74.76 53.19
C ASP A 36 49.69 -74.67 54.40
N SER A 37 48.52 -74.05 54.24
CA SER A 37 47.48 -73.93 55.28
C SER A 37 46.32 -74.91 55.08
N GLY A 38 46.47 -75.87 54.16
CA GLY A 38 45.46 -76.90 53.84
C GLY A 38 44.52 -76.55 52.68
N GLY A 39 44.82 -75.50 51.90
CA GLY A 39 44.07 -75.11 50.70
C GLY A 39 44.48 -75.88 49.44
N SER A 40 43.66 -75.84 48.38
CA SER A 40 44.04 -76.40 47.08
C SER A 40 44.79 -75.38 46.22
N GLU A 41 45.78 -75.85 45.47
CA GLU A 41 46.58 -75.02 44.56
C GLU A 41 45.73 -74.37 43.45
N GLU A 42 44.70 -75.09 42.98
CA GLU A 42 43.73 -74.61 42.00
C GLU A 42 42.95 -73.39 42.50
N ALA A 43 42.48 -73.41 43.76
CA ALA A 43 41.74 -72.30 44.35
C ALA A 43 42.61 -71.05 44.55
N PHE A 44 43.91 -71.23 44.78
CA PHE A 44 44.86 -70.13 44.90
C PHE A 44 45.17 -69.47 43.55
N GLN A 45 45.30 -70.28 42.49
CA GLN A 45 45.48 -69.77 41.12
C GLN A 45 44.25 -69.00 40.62
N GLU A 46 43.04 -69.50 40.89
CA GLU A 46 41.79 -68.79 40.54
C GLU A 46 41.67 -67.45 41.28
N LEU A 47 42.08 -67.41 42.56
CA LEU A 47 42.13 -66.17 43.34
C LEU A 47 43.10 -65.14 42.73
N GLY A 48 44.28 -65.59 42.29
CA GLY A 48 45.24 -64.73 41.60
C GLY A 48 44.69 -64.17 40.28
N ALA A 49 44.04 -65.02 39.47
CA ALA A 49 43.40 -64.59 38.23
C ALA A 49 42.27 -63.57 38.47
N ALA A 50 41.48 -63.76 39.53
CA ALA A 50 40.42 -62.84 39.97
C ALA A 50 40.95 -61.44 40.28
N VAL A 51 42.06 -61.34 41.03
CA VAL A 51 42.71 -60.06 41.36
C VAL A 51 43.19 -59.33 40.11
N ASP A 52 43.92 -60.01 39.24
CA ASP A 52 44.49 -59.41 38.04
C ASP A 52 43.40 -58.85 37.12
N TYR A 53 42.27 -59.54 37.03
CA TYR A 53 41.14 -59.08 36.22
C TYR A 53 40.45 -57.85 36.81
N VAL A 54 40.27 -57.80 38.14
CA VAL A 54 39.68 -56.64 38.82
C VAL A 54 40.59 -55.41 38.74
N LEU A 55 41.91 -55.57 38.86
CA LEU A 55 42.87 -54.48 38.69
C LEU A 55 42.85 -53.92 37.26
N ARG A 56 42.78 -54.79 36.23
CA ARG A 56 42.64 -54.36 34.84
C ARG A 56 41.33 -53.62 34.59
N ALA A 57 40.23 -54.04 35.22
CA ALA A 57 38.95 -53.37 35.10
C ALA A 57 38.98 -51.95 35.73
N LEU A 58 39.70 -51.77 36.84
CA LEU A 58 39.87 -50.45 37.47
C LEU A 58 40.63 -49.47 36.58
N ALA A 59 41.75 -49.89 35.99
CA ALA A 59 42.55 -49.05 35.12
C ALA A 59 41.74 -48.53 33.90
N LEU A 60 40.82 -49.34 33.37
CA LEU A 60 39.96 -48.93 32.24
C LEU A 60 38.94 -47.86 32.62
N VAL A 61 38.43 -47.88 33.86
CA VAL A 61 37.47 -46.88 34.35
C VAL A 61 38.15 -45.53 34.52
N ASP A 62 39.35 -45.49 35.10
CA ASP A 62 40.09 -44.25 35.32
C ASP A 62 40.42 -43.53 34.00
N ILE A 63 40.87 -44.29 32.99
CA ILE A 63 41.13 -43.77 31.64
C ILE A 63 39.86 -43.17 31.00
N ALA A 64 38.71 -43.82 31.19
CA ALA A 64 37.43 -43.34 30.64
C ALA A 64 36.97 -42.03 31.32
N VAL A 65 37.17 -41.90 32.64
CA VAL A 65 36.83 -40.70 33.40
C VAL A 65 37.69 -39.51 32.98
N GLU A 66 39.01 -39.69 32.83
CA GLU A 66 39.90 -38.62 32.38
C GLU A 66 39.58 -38.14 30.96
N LYS A 67 39.28 -39.07 30.05
CA LYS A 67 38.91 -38.75 28.66
C LYS A 67 37.62 -37.92 28.58
N ASN A 68 36.62 -38.25 29.38
CA ASN A 68 35.36 -37.49 29.45
C ASN A 68 35.58 -36.08 30.03
N LYS A 69 36.42 -35.92 31.04
CA LYS A 69 36.73 -34.62 31.65
C LYS A 69 37.46 -33.67 30.68
N LYS A 70 38.39 -34.18 29.88
CA LYS A 70 39.05 -33.40 28.81
C LYS A 70 38.06 -32.96 27.73
N ARG A 71 37.18 -33.88 27.28
CA ARG A 71 36.16 -33.59 26.26
C ARG A 71 35.17 -32.49 26.70
N SER A 72 34.80 -32.46 27.98
CA SER A 72 33.92 -31.42 28.55
C SER A 72 34.56 -30.03 28.53
N LYS A 73 35.85 -29.91 28.88
CA LYS A 73 36.55 -28.62 28.87
C LYS A 73 36.72 -28.06 27.46
N GLU A 74 36.99 -28.92 26.48
CA GLU A 74 37.07 -28.52 25.08
C GLU A 74 35.72 -28.09 24.51
N SER A 75 34.62 -28.76 24.88
CA SER A 75 33.28 -28.36 24.44
C SER A 75 32.87 -27.00 25.01
N ASP A 76 33.19 -26.72 26.26
CA ASP A 76 32.83 -25.45 26.92
C ASP A 76 33.62 -24.28 26.34
N ALA A 77 34.91 -24.46 26.08
CA ALA A 77 35.74 -23.45 25.41
C ALA A 77 35.29 -23.17 23.97
N LEU A 78 34.83 -24.20 23.25
CA LEU A 78 34.27 -24.05 21.90
C LEU A 78 32.92 -23.32 21.92
N ALA A 79 32.08 -23.58 22.92
CA ALA A 79 30.81 -22.90 23.12
C ALA A 79 30.99 -21.41 23.41
N GLU A 80 31.96 -21.05 24.26
CA GLU A 80 32.26 -19.65 24.58
C GLU A 80 32.79 -18.88 23.36
N LYS A 81 33.67 -19.48 22.55
CA LYS A 81 34.14 -18.90 21.28
C LYS A 81 32.99 -18.66 20.30
N ARG A 82 32.05 -19.61 20.20
CA ARG A 82 30.85 -19.46 19.36
C ARG A 82 29.92 -18.36 19.87
N ALA A 83 29.78 -18.21 21.19
CA ALA A 83 28.96 -17.14 21.78
C ALA A 83 29.55 -15.75 21.49
N LYS A 84 30.87 -15.58 21.65
CA LYS A 84 31.56 -14.32 21.31
C LYS A 84 31.46 -14.00 19.82
N MET A 85 31.68 -14.97 18.94
CA MET A 85 31.52 -14.79 17.48
C MET A 85 30.08 -14.40 17.11
N ARG A 86 29.06 -15.03 17.73
CA ARG A 86 27.66 -14.67 17.52
C ARG A 86 27.36 -13.25 17.98
N ALA A 87 27.86 -12.84 19.14
CA ALA A 87 27.66 -11.49 19.65
C ALA A 87 28.31 -10.43 18.74
N GLU A 88 29.52 -10.68 18.22
CA GLU A 88 30.18 -9.80 17.25
C GLU A 88 29.45 -9.75 15.91
N MET A 89 28.97 -10.89 15.41
CA MET A 89 28.16 -10.96 14.19
C MET A 89 26.87 -10.16 14.33
N LEU A 90 26.18 -10.26 15.47
CA LEU A 90 24.95 -9.50 15.74
C LEU A 90 25.21 -7.99 15.81
N LYS A 91 26.32 -7.57 16.43
CA LYS A 91 26.73 -6.15 16.42
C LYS A 91 27.02 -5.63 15.01
N ARG A 92 27.76 -6.38 14.20
CA ARG A 92 28.03 -6.02 12.80
C ARG A 92 26.74 -5.92 11.98
N ARG A 93 25.81 -6.87 12.13
CA ARG A 93 24.49 -6.81 11.46
C ARG A 93 23.70 -5.58 11.89
N ALA A 94 23.65 -5.27 13.18
CA ALA A 94 22.94 -4.09 13.69
C ALA A 94 23.53 -2.76 13.15
N GLU A 95 24.85 -2.68 13.00
CA GLU A 95 25.51 -1.51 12.39
C GLU A 95 25.22 -1.39 10.89
N GLU A 96 25.24 -2.51 10.16
CA GLU A 96 24.89 -2.56 8.74
C GLU A 96 23.42 -2.19 8.51
N ASP A 97 22.50 -2.72 9.31
CA ASP A 97 21.07 -2.41 9.25
C ASP A 97 20.81 -0.95 9.61
N ARG A 98 21.51 -0.39 10.60
CA ARG A 98 21.40 1.05 10.92
C ARG A 98 21.83 1.91 9.73
N LYS A 99 22.93 1.57 9.05
CA LYS A 99 23.38 2.29 7.84
C LYS A 99 22.39 2.15 6.69
N ARG A 100 21.81 0.96 6.48
CA ARG A 100 20.76 0.72 5.47
C ARG A 100 19.50 1.52 5.78
N ASN A 101 19.07 1.53 7.04
CA ASN A 101 17.90 2.29 7.47
C ASN A 101 18.09 3.79 7.27
N ILE A 102 19.26 4.35 7.62
CA ILE A 102 19.54 5.77 7.37
C ILE A 102 19.46 6.09 5.87
N LYS A 103 20.10 5.28 5.02
CA LYS A 103 20.04 5.46 3.55
C LYS A 103 18.61 5.33 3.02
N ALA A 104 17.85 4.35 3.50
CA ALA A 104 16.46 4.13 3.12
C ALA A 104 15.56 5.29 3.57
N THR A 105 15.70 5.76 4.82
CA THR A 105 14.95 6.92 5.32
C THR A 105 15.26 8.20 4.55
N TRP A 106 16.52 8.41 4.15
CA TRP A 106 16.89 9.56 3.33
C TRP A 106 16.25 9.49 1.93
N ALA A 107 16.27 8.30 1.30
CA ALA A 107 15.61 8.08 0.01
C ALA A 107 14.09 8.31 0.09
N ILE A 108 13.44 7.78 1.14
CA ILE A 108 12.00 7.99 1.38
C ILE A 108 11.69 9.48 1.55
N SER A 109 12.49 10.20 2.34
CA SER A 109 12.32 11.64 2.55
C SER A 109 12.41 12.43 1.25
N ILE A 110 13.34 12.09 0.34
CA ILE A 110 13.45 12.75 -0.97
C ILE A 110 12.21 12.51 -1.81
N ILE A 111 11.73 11.25 -1.88
CA ILE A 111 10.53 10.91 -2.64
C ILE A 111 9.32 11.68 -2.09
N LEU A 112 9.20 11.78 -0.77
CA LEU A 112 8.11 12.49 -0.11
C LEU A 112 8.15 14.00 -0.44
N VAL A 113 9.35 14.61 -0.41
CA VAL A 113 9.52 16.02 -0.83
C VAL A 113 9.14 16.22 -2.29
N LEU A 114 9.55 15.32 -3.20
CA LEU A 114 9.18 15.40 -4.61
C LEU A 114 7.66 15.30 -4.81
N ILE A 115 7.00 14.39 -4.10
CA ILE A 115 5.53 14.27 -4.15
C ILE A 115 4.87 15.57 -3.67
N VAL A 116 5.36 16.16 -2.58
CA VAL A 116 4.85 17.43 -2.06
C VAL A 116 5.05 18.57 -3.07
N LEU A 117 6.23 18.67 -3.69
CA LEU A 117 6.50 19.69 -4.71
C LEU A 117 5.61 19.54 -5.94
N VAL A 118 5.40 18.30 -6.41
CA VAL A 118 4.46 18.02 -7.51
C VAL A 118 3.03 18.40 -7.11
N GLY A 119 2.60 18.05 -5.88
CA GLY A 119 1.30 18.43 -5.34
C GLY A 119 1.10 19.95 -5.33
N ILE A 120 2.07 20.71 -4.83
CA ILE A 120 2.04 22.18 -4.82
C ILE A 120 1.96 22.73 -6.26
N GLY A 121 2.76 22.19 -7.18
CA GLY A 121 2.74 22.57 -8.59
C GLY A 121 1.36 22.39 -9.23
N THR A 122 0.69 21.27 -8.98
CA THR A 122 -0.67 21.02 -9.49
C THR A 122 -1.70 21.99 -8.93
N LEU A 123 -1.55 22.43 -7.67
CA LEU A 123 -2.44 23.40 -7.03
C LEU A 123 -2.26 24.83 -7.55
N ILE A 124 -1.01 25.22 -7.85
CA ILE A 124 -0.67 26.58 -8.32
C ILE A 124 -0.95 26.74 -9.81
N ARG A 125 -0.79 25.68 -10.61
CA ARG A 125 -0.96 25.70 -12.07
C ARG A 125 -2.19 26.48 -12.58
N PRO A 126 -3.43 26.23 -12.11
CA PRO A 126 -4.59 26.96 -12.63
C PRO A 126 -4.50 28.47 -12.35
N ARG A 127 -4.05 28.87 -11.16
CA ARG A 127 -3.86 30.29 -10.83
C ARG A 127 -2.76 30.94 -11.67
N TYR A 128 -1.69 30.20 -11.95
CA TYR A 128 -0.61 30.67 -12.82
C TYR A 128 -1.09 30.86 -14.25
N ILE A 129 -1.85 29.92 -14.81
CA ILE A 129 -2.45 30.05 -16.14
C ILE A 129 -3.36 31.27 -16.19
N HIS A 130 -4.26 31.42 -15.22
CA HIS A 130 -5.16 32.58 -15.14
C HIS A 130 -4.39 33.91 -15.13
N TRP A 131 -3.36 34.01 -14.29
CA TRP A 131 -2.50 35.20 -14.22
C TRP A 131 -1.75 35.46 -15.53
N MET A 132 -1.25 34.40 -16.19
CA MET A 132 -0.60 34.54 -17.49
C MET A 132 -1.57 35.01 -18.56
N VAL A 133 -2.81 34.51 -18.59
CA VAL A 133 -3.87 34.93 -19.52
C VAL A 133 -4.22 36.41 -19.30
N GLU A 134 -4.41 36.83 -18.05
CA GLU A 134 -4.87 38.19 -17.74
C GLU A 134 -3.86 39.29 -18.12
N LYS A 135 -2.56 38.99 -18.17
CA LYS A 135 -1.54 39.96 -18.60
C LYS A 135 -1.79 40.54 -19.99
N GLU A 136 -2.26 39.72 -20.92
CA GLU A 136 -2.54 40.10 -22.31
C GLU A 136 -3.70 39.28 -22.84
N ARG A 137 -4.84 39.47 -22.19
CA ARG A 137 -6.03 38.66 -22.44
C ARG A 137 -6.63 38.97 -23.80
N VAL A 138 -6.80 37.91 -24.60
CA VAL A 138 -7.57 37.92 -25.84
C VAL A 138 -8.68 36.89 -25.72
N GLU A 139 -9.88 37.24 -26.18
CA GLU A 139 -11.03 36.34 -26.19
C GLU A 139 -11.46 36.02 -27.62
N ARG A 140 -11.70 34.74 -27.90
CA ARG A 140 -12.24 34.25 -29.18
C ARG A 140 -13.23 33.12 -28.94
N MET A 141 -14.01 32.81 -29.97
CA MET A 141 -14.85 31.61 -29.95
C MET A 141 -14.00 30.40 -30.34
N ALA A 142 -13.88 29.46 -29.41
CA ALA A 142 -13.35 28.14 -29.69
C ALA A 142 -14.49 27.19 -30.07
N THR A 143 -14.24 26.33 -31.04
CA THR A 143 -15.17 25.29 -31.48
C THR A 143 -14.68 23.93 -31.00
N ILE A 144 -15.59 23.07 -30.53
CA ILE A 144 -15.26 21.68 -30.23
C ILE A 144 -15.13 20.93 -31.55
N ILE A 145 -13.91 20.48 -31.86
CA ILE A 145 -13.61 19.76 -33.10
C ILE A 145 -14.03 18.30 -32.95
N SER A 146 -13.66 17.68 -31.82
CA SER A 146 -13.91 16.27 -31.56
C SER A 146 -14.02 15.97 -30.08
N THR A 147 -14.68 14.86 -29.80
CA THR A 147 -14.83 14.27 -28.46
C THR A 147 -14.26 12.86 -28.51
N GLY A 148 -13.26 12.59 -27.67
CA GLY A 148 -12.53 11.34 -27.60
C GLY A 148 -13.15 10.33 -26.62
N PRO A 149 -12.88 9.03 -26.78
CA PRO A 149 -13.34 7.99 -25.86
C PRO A 149 -12.61 8.01 -24.51
N ASP A 150 -11.48 8.72 -24.42
CA ASP A 150 -10.56 8.79 -23.29
C ASP A 150 -10.86 9.95 -22.33
N ARG A 151 -12.11 10.44 -22.31
CA ARG A 151 -12.53 11.65 -21.56
C ARG A 151 -11.87 12.93 -22.05
N SER A 152 -11.31 12.94 -23.25
CA SER A 152 -10.73 14.13 -23.84
C SER A 152 -11.67 14.78 -24.86
N TYR A 153 -11.56 16.08 -25.05
CA TYR A 153 -12.19 16.79 -26.15
C TYR A 153 -11.22 17.82 -26.71
N THR A 154 -11.24 18.00 -28.02
CA THR A 154 -10.35 18.92 -28.71
C THR A 154 -11.10 20.20 -29.03
N ILE A 155 -10.53 21.32 -28.61
CA ILE A 155 -11.02 22.65 -28.98
C ILE A 155 -10.10 23.25 -30.04
N GLY A 156 -10.65 24.12 -30.88
CA GLY A 156 -9.83 24.94 -31.75
C GLY A 156 -10.40 26.33 -32.00
N TRP A 157 -9.50 27.30 -32.15
CA TRP A 157 -9.85 28.70 -32.38
C TRP A 157 -8.84 29.34 -33.33
N GLU A 158 -9.28 30.38 -34.01
CA GLU A 158 -8.44 31.15 -34.93
C GLU A 158 -7.94 32.44 -34.26
N TYR A 159 -6.65 32.72 -34.42
CA TYR A 159 -6.04 33.97 -33.99
C TYR A 159 -4.90 34.38 -34.93
N GLN A 160 -4.94 35.63 -35.40
CA GLN A 160 -3.94 36.18 -36.34
C GLN A 160 -3.71 35.32 -37.60
N GLY A 161 -4.77 34.71 -38.14
CA GLY A 161 -4.71 33.85 -39.33
C GLY A 161 -4.07 32.46 -39.08
N GLN A 162 -3.80 32.11 -37.82
CA GLN A 162 -3.37 30.77 -37.42
C GLN A 162 -4.48 30.08 -36.64
N TYR A 163 -4.65 28.78 -36.90
CA TYR A 163 -5.60 27.93 -36.19
C TYR A 163 -4.89 27.16 -35.08
N PHE A 164 -5.34 27.35 -33.85
CA PHE A 164 -4.79 26.69 -32.65
C PHE A 164 -5.71 25.55 -32.25
N THR A 165 -5.12 24.43 -31.82
CA THR A 165 -5.88 23.26 -31.36
C THR A 165 -5.29 22.72 -30.07
N GLU A 166 -6.16 22.49 -29.09
CA GLU A 166 -5.75 22.01 -27.77
C GLU A 166 -6.68 20.91 -27.27
N VAL A 167 -6.09 19.93 -26.59
CA VAL A 167 -6.81 18.80 -26.02
C VAL A 167 -7.06 19.06 -24.54
N LEU A 168 -8.33 19.04 -24.16
CA LEU A 168 -8.79 19.24 -22.80
C LEU A 168 -9.38 17.96 -22.23
N ASN A 169 -9.23 17.80 -20.92
CA ASN A 169 -9.81 16.69 -20.18
C ASN A 169 -11.19 17.11 -19.65
N GLY A 170 -12.20 16.30 -19.95
CA GLY A 170 -13.52 16.38 -19.36
C GLY A 170 -13.78 15.26 -18.36
N ARG A 171 -15.06 15.09 -18.04
CA ARG A 171 -15.54 14.03 -17.15
C ARG A 171 -16.71 13.32 -17.80
N PHE A 172 -16.73 11.98 -17.78
CA PHE A 172 -17.94 11.25 -18.14
C PHE A 172 -18.96 11.26 -17.01
N ILE A 173 -20.19 11.65 -17.32
CA ILE A 173 -21.37 11.46 -16.47
C ILE A 173 -22.22 10.34 -17.07
N ASP A 174 -22.66 9.43 -16.20
CA ASP A 174 -23.49 8.28 -16.55
C ASP A 174 -22.91 7.38 -17.66
N GLY A 175 -21.59 7.39 -17.82
CA GLY A 175 -20.87 6.64 -18.87
C GLY A 175 -21.14 7.10 -20.30
N LYS A 176 -21.93 8.16 -20.49
CA LYS A 176 -22.40 8.62 -21.81
C LYS A 176 -21.98 10.04 -22.13
N TRP A 177 -22.08 10.94 -21.15
CA TRP A 177 -21.96 12.38 -21.38
C TRP A 177 -20.58 12.88 -21.00
N LEU A 178 -19.77 13.29 -21.98
CA LEU A 178 -18.52 13.99 -21.72
C LEU A 178 -18.80 15.45 -21.40
N VAL A 179 -18.57 15.87 -20.16
CA VAL A 179 -18.89 17.21 -19.70
C VAL A 179 -17.65 18.05 -19.40
N GLY A 180 -17.78 19.36 -19.58
CA GLY A 180 -16.82 20.36 -19.14
C GLY A 180 -17.02 20.78 -17.68
N PRO A 181 -16.16 21.68 -17.14
CA PRO A 181 -16.27 22.23 -15.79
C PRO A 181 -17.64 22.83 -15.39
N ALA A 182 -18.33 23.52 -16.31
CA ALA A 182 -19.67 24.07 -16.11
C ALA A 182 -20.72 22.97 -15.92
N GLY A 183 -20.46 21.77 -16.44
CA GLY A 183 -21.26 20.58 -16.19
C GLY A 183 -22.09 20.12 -17.37
N MET A 184 -22.26 20.92 -18.42
CA MET A 184 -22.98 20.51 -19.62
C MET A 184 -22.10 19.67 -20.57
N PRO A 185 -22.70 18.82 -21.43
CA PRO A 185 -21.98 18.04 -22.42
C PRO A 185 -21.19 18.90 -23.42
N MET A 186 -19.94 18.53 -23.67
CA MET A 186 -19.12 19.13 -24.72
C MET A 186 -19.51 18.46 -26.04
N MET A 187 -20.28 19.15 -26.88
CA MET A 187 -20.78 18.60 -28.15
C MET A 187 -19.91 19.03 -29.33
N ASN A 188 -19.64 18.11 -30.26
CA ASN A 188 -18.94 18.44 -31.52
C ASN A 188 -19.64 19.60 -32.24
N GLY A 189 -18.88 20.59 -32.68
CA GLY A 189 -19.37 21.84 -33.29
C GLY A 189 -19.87 22.89 -32.30
N GLY A 190 -19.97 22.58 -31.01
CA GLY A 190 -20.35 23.57 -30.00
C GLY A 190 -19.27 24.65 -29.86
N LYS A 191 -19.68 25.89 -29.59
CA LYS A 191 -18.79 27.05 -29.52
C LYS A 191 -18.84 27.69 -28.14
N TYR A 192 -17.66 27.96 -27.60
CA TYR A 192 -17.46 28.50 -26.26
C TYR A 192 -16.41 29.61 -26.31
N ILE A 193 -16.44 30.51 -25.35
CA ILE A 193 -15.38 31.53 -25.24
C ILE A 193 -14.10 30.87 -24.73
N VAL A 194 -12.99 31.10 -25.44
CA VAL A 194 -11.63 30.84 -24.93
C VAL A 194 -10.94 32.17 -24.66
N SER A 195 -10.39 32.29 -23.45
CA SER A 195 -9.51 33.40 -23.08
C SER A 195 -8.08 32.91 -23.08
N PHE A 196 -7.18 33.58 -23.80
CA PHE A 196 -5.79 33.16 -23.90
C PHE A 196 -4.85 34.37 -23.88
N ASN A 197 -3.55 34.12 -23.64
CA ASN A 197 -2.53 35.15 -23.71
C ASN A 197 -2.16 35.44 -25.18
N GLY A 198 -2.28 36.70 -25.61
CA GLY A 198 -2.03 37.10 -27.01
C GLY A 198 -0.59 36.88 -27.50
N ARG A 199 0.42 36.94 -26.63
CA ARG A 199 1.82 36.60 -26.96
C ARG A 199 2.08 35.10 -27.00
N ASN A 200 1.40 34.33 -26.17
CA ASN A 200 1.58 32.88 -26.09
C ASN A 200 0.23 32.16 -25.88
N PRO A 201 -0.43 31.75 -26.99
CA PRO A 201 -1.74 31.12 -26.96
C PRO A 201 -1.81 29.78 -26.19
N ASN A 202 -0.68 29.16 -25.87
CA ASN A 202 -0.65 27.93 -25.06
C ASN A 202 -1.09 28.17 -23.62
N TYR A 203 -1.09 29.42 -23.15
CA TYR A 203 -1.77 29.80 -21.91
C TYR A 203 -3.19 30.21 -22.25
N PHE A 204 -4.14 29.34 -21.93
CA PHE A 204 -5.55 29.56 -22.22
C PHE A 204 -6.47 28.98 -21.15
N GLU A 205 -7.68 29.51 -21.12
CA GLU A 205 -8.79 29.09 -20.29
C GLU A 205 -10.05 29.00 -21.16
N LEU A 206 -10.64 27.81 -21.22
CA LEU A 206 -11.95 27.63 -21.82
C LEU A 206 -13.03 28.06 -20.82
N LYS A 207 -13.81 29.06 -21.19
CA LYS A 207 -14.95 29.54 -20.41
C LYS A 207 -16.23 28.92 -20.93
N ASP A 208 -16.44 27.67 -20.55
CA ASP A 208 -17.60 26.87 -20.93
C ASP A 208 -18.95 27.34 -20.34
N LYS A 209 -18.92 28.40 -19.52
CA LYS A 209 -20.11 29.13 -19.06
C LYS A 209 -20.70 30.07 -20.11
N TYR A 210 -19.91 30.48 -21.10
CA TYR A 210 -20.34 31.37 -22.16
C TYR A 210 -20.40 30.60 -23.46
N ILE A 211 -21.62 30.35 -23.92
CA ILE A 211 -21.94 29.55 -25.09
C ILE A 211 -22.50 30.44 -26.18
N ASP A 212 -22.31 30.03 -27.44
CA ASP A 212 -23.00 30.68 -28.54
C ASP A 212 -24.47 30.25 -28.62
N PRO A 213 -25.34 31.04 -29.31
CA PRO A 213 -26.76 30.72 -29.44
C PRO A 213 -27.04 29.32 -30.01
N GLU A 214 -26.24 28.86 -30.98
CA GLU A 214 -26.42 27.54 -31.59
C GLU A 214 -26.15 26.41 -30.58
N THR A 215 -25.14 26.58 -29.71
CA THR A 215 -24.89 25.64 -28.61
C THR A 215 -26.01 25.69 -27.57
N ALA A 216 -26.55 26.87 -27.28
CA ALA A 216 -27.69 27.02 -26.38
C ALA A 216 -28.94 26.30 -26.92
N ASP A 217 -29.25 26.39 -28.21
CA ASP A 217 -30.37 25.66 -28.83
C ASP A 217 -30.19 24.15 -28.77
N ARG A 218 -28.96 23.67 -28.95
CA ARG A 218 -28.65 22.24 -28.82
C ARG A 218 -28.79 21.76 -27.39
N TYR A 219 -28.41 22.58 -26.40
CA TYR A 219 -28.66 22.28 -24.99
C TYR A 219 -30.16 22.27 -24.67
N PHE A 220 -30.94 23.19 -25.23
CA PHE A 220 -32.40 23.16 -25.09
C PHE A 220 -32.96 21.82 -25.60
N SER A 221 -32.51 21.35 -26.76
CA SER A 221 -32.94 20.07 -27.33
C SER A 221 -32.66 18.85 -26.43
N LEU A 222 -31.63 18.92 -25.59
CA LEU A 222 -31.31 17.88 -24.60
C LEU A 222 -32.17 18.01 -23.33
N VAL A 223 -32.48 19.23 -22.93
CA VAL A 223 -33.15 19.55 -21.66
C VAL A 223 -34.67 19.58 -21.77
N LYS A 224 -35.22 19.83 -22.96
CA LYS A 224 -36.66 19.94 -23.23
C LYS A 224 -37.48 18.80 -22.61
N TYR A 225 -37.09 17.55 -22.89
CA TYR A 225 -37.78 16.35 -22.41
C TYR A 225 -37.71 16.18 -20.88
N PRO A 226 -36.53 16.16 -20.23
CA PRO A 226 -36.47 16.02 -18.77
C PRO A 226 -37.10 17.22 -18.05
N LEU A 227 -37.03 18.42 -18.63
CA LEU A 227 -37.65 19.62 -18.07
C LEU A 227 -39.18 19.51 -18.09
N ALA A 228 -39.78 19.19 -19.24
CA ALA A 228 -41.22 19.01 -19.38
C ALA A 228 -41.74 17.94 -18.39
N ALA A 229 -41.05 16.80 -18.29
CA ALA A 229 -41.39 15.74 -17.36
C ALA A 229 -41.28 16.16 -15.88
N ALA A 230 -40.31 17.01 -15.52
CA ALA A 230 -40.11 17.47 -14.14
C ALA A 230 -41.20 18.45 -13.64
N PHE A 231 -41.90 19.10 -14.57
CA PHE A 231 -42.94 20.10 -14.29
C PHE A 231 -44.33 19.69 -14.78
N ASP A 232 -44.50 18.45 -15.26
CA ASP A 232 -45.76 17.93 -15.80
C ASP A 232 -46.35 18.81 -16.94
N LEU A 233 -45.45 19.34 -17.77
CA LEU A 233 -45.78 20.18 -18.92
C LEU A 233 -45.71 19.38 -20.22
N SER A 234 -46.42 19.84 -21.25
CA SER A 234 -46.23 19.32 -22.60
C SER A 234 -44.82 19.67 -23.10
N GLU A 235 -44.19 18.78 -23.85
CA GLU A 235 -42.87 19.07 -24.43
C GLU A 235 -42.91 20.30 -25.34
N ASN A 236 -44.03 20.54 -26.03
CA ASN A 236 -44.19 21.69 -26.93
C ASN A 236 -44.81 22.91 -26.23
N ASP A 237 -44.90 22.88 -24.90
CA ASP A 237 -45.41 24.00 -24.14
C ASP A 237 -44.46 25.21 -24.24
N PRO A 238 -44.94 26.41 -24.64
CA PRO A 238 -44.16 27.64 -24.60
C PRO A 238 -43.47 27.90 -23.25
N ASP A 239 -44.06 27.43 -22.15
CA ASP A 239 -43.53 27.63 -20.82
C ASP A 239 -42.21 26.87 -20.61
N VAL A 240 -42.04 25.70 -21.25
CA VAL A 240 -40.77 24.94 -21.22
C VAL A 240 -39.65 25.73 -21.90
N VAL A 241 -39.97 26.43 -22.99
CA VAL A 241 -39.03 27.32 -23.70
C VAL A 241 -38.67 28.50 -22.80
N CYS A 242 -39.67 29.16 -22.20
CA CYS A 242 -39.44 30.27 -21.26
C CYS A 242 -38.54 29.86 -20.10
N ILE A 243 -38.89 28.77 -19.40
CA ILE A 243 -38.13 28.28 -18.23
C ILE A 243 -36.68 28.00 -18.61
N TYR A 244 -36.43 27.33 -19.74
CA TYR A 244 -35.08 27.05 -20.19
C TYR A 244 -34.25 28.32 -20.39
N TRP A 245 -34.76 29.28 -21.17
CA TRP A 245 -34.02 30.50 -21.49
C TRP A 245 -33.81 31.38 -20.28
N SER A 246 -34.82 31.52 -19.41
CA SER A 246 -34.66 32.27 -18.18
C SER A 246 -33.68 31.59 -17.21
N VAL A 247 -33.65 30.24 -17.15
CA VAL A 247 -32.65 29.53 -16.33
C VAL A 247 -31.24 29.75 -16.88
N LEU A 248 -31.08 29.72 -18.21
CA LEU A 248 -29.80 30.01 -18.83
C LEU A 248 -29.35 31.45 -18.56
N ASP A 249 -30.26 32.42 -18.49
CA ASP A 249 -29.95 33.82 -18.22
C ASP A 249 -29.56 34.05 -16.74
N ASP A 250 -30.40 33.59 -15.79
CA ASP A 250 -30.21 33.84 -14.36
C ASP A 250 -29.16 32.94 -13.70
N PHE A 251 -29.05 31.68 -14.14
CA PHE A 251 -28.19 30.67 -13.53
C PHE A 251 -27.06 30.20 -14.45
N GLY A 252 -27.06 30.62 -15.72
CA GLY A 252 -26.07 30.20 -16.70
C GLY A 252 -26.18 28.71 -17.06
N VAL A 253 -25.11 28.23 -17.70
CA VAL A 253 -24.94 26.82 -18.09
C VAL A 253 -25.01 25.87 -16.88
N ASP A 254 -24.67 26.34 -15.68
CA ASP A 254 -24.75 25.55 -14.45
C ASP A 254 -26.20 25.24 -14.06
N GLY A 255 -27.11 26.22 -14.18
CA GLY A 255 -28.55 26.01 -14.01
C GLY A 255 -29.10 25.02 -15.02
N VAL A 256 -28.72 25.15 -16.29
CA VAL A 256 -29.11 24.20 -17.34
C VAL A 256 -28.61 22.78 -17.03
N ALA A 257 -27.41 22.63 -16.47
CA ALA A 257 -26.90 21.33 -16.04
C ALA A 257 -27.71 20.70 -14.90
N HIS A 258 -28.24 21.52 -13.98
CA HIS A 258 -29.19 21.03 -12.95
C HIS A 258 -30.49 20.53 -13.58
N LEU A 259 -31.02 21.21 -14.59
CA LEU A 259 -32.21 20.74 -15.31
C LEU A 259 -31.93 19.42 -16.04
N PHE A 260 -30.80 19.34 -16.76
CA PHE A 260 -30.45 18.18 -17.58
C PHE A 260 -30.20 16.92 -16.74
N PHE A 261 -29.43 17.05 -15.67
CA PHE A 261 -29.03 15.93 -14.82
C PHE A 261 -29.90 15.79 -13.55
N GLY A 262 -31.01 16.52 -13.47
CA GLY A 262 -31.92 16.52 -12.32
C GLY A 262 -32.52 15.14 -12.02
N GLY A 263 -32.58 14.22 -12.97
CA GLY A 263 -33.00 12.84 -12.73
C GLY A 263 -31.89 11.90 -12.23
N LEU A 264 -30.63 12.34 -12.15
CA LEU A 264 -29.52 11.46 -11.80
C LEU A 264 -29.29 11.38 -10.28
N PRO A 265 -28.92 10.21 -9.75
CA PRO A 265 -28.50 10.08 -8.36
C PRO A 265 -27.11 10.72 -8.15
N MET A 266 -26.88 11.26 -6.94
CA MET A 266 -25.62 11.93 -6.56
C MET A 266 -24.36 11.09 -6.85
N ARG A 267 -24.43 9.77 -6.72
CA ARG A 267 -23.30 8.86 -7.02
C ARG A 267 -22.83 8.90 -8.47
N LYS A 268 -23.72 9.25 -9.41
CA LYS A 268 -23.41 9.34 -10.85
C LYS A 268 -22.94 10.75 -11.24
N ASN A 269 -23.48 11.77 -10.58
CA ASN A 269 -23.01 13.15 -10.73
C ASN A 269 -23.12 13.89 -9.40
N TRP A 270 -21.99 14.12 -8.74
CA TRP A 270 -21.98 14.73 -7.41
C TRP A 270 -22.42 16.19 -7.41
N LYS A 271 -22.24 16.90 -8.54
CA LYS A 271 -22.51 18.34 -8.67
C LYS A 271 -23.94 18.61 -9.14
N HIS A 272 -24.36 17.96 -10.24
CA HIS A 272 -25.70 18.13 -10.82
C HIS A 272 -26.47 16.80 -10.76
N ASN A 273 -27.38 16.71 -9.80
CA ASN A 273 -28.19 15.53 -9.48
C ASN A 273 -29.57 15.96 -8.97
N GLU A 274 -30.41 14.96 -8.71
CA GLU A 274 -31.74 15.12 -8.12
C GLU A 274 -31.78 16.05 -6.92
N ARG A 275 -30.89 15.86 -5.93
CA ARG A 275 -30.87 16.71 -4.74
C ARG A 275 -30.54 18.16 -5.09
N SER A 276 -29.53 18.38 -5.93
CA SER A 276 -29.17 19.75 -6.36
C SER A 276 -30.26 20.40 -7.21
N PHE A 277 -31.00 19.61 -7.98
CA PHE A 277 -32.11 20.09 -8.80
C PHE A 277 -33.32 20.46 -7.94
N GLN A 278 -33.64 19.67 -6.91
CA GLN A 278 -34.67 20.05 -5.93
C GLN A 278 -34.29 21.34 -5.20
N ALA A 279 -33.02 21.49 -4.80
CA ALA A 279 -32.54 22.73 -4.19
C ALA A 279 -32.66 23.94 -5.14
N LEU A 280 -32.38 23.76 -6.44
CA LEU A 280 -32.64 24.81 -7.45
C LEU A 280 -34.14 25.11 -7.54
N LYS A 281 -34.99 24.09 -7.65
CA LYS A 281 -36.44 24.21 -7.76
C LYS A 281 -37.05 24.94 -6.56
N GLU A 282 -36.56 24.68 -5.35
CA GLU A 282 -37.02 25.32 -4.11
C GLU A 282 -36.49 26.76 -3.92
N SER A 283 -35.52 27.19 -4.73
CA SER A 283 -34.94 28.54 -4.60
C SER A 283 -35.94 29.63 -4.99
N ASP A 284 -35.94 30.75 -4.24
CA ASP A 284 -36.83 31.89 -4.48
C ASP A 284 -36.68 32.45 -5.90
N THR A 285 -35.44 32.53 -6.40
CA THR A 285 -35.14 33.02 -7.74
C THR A 285 -35.78 32.13 -8.80
N PHE A 286 -35.62 30.80 -8.68
CA PHE A 286 -36.24 29.87 -9.62
C PHE A 286 -37.76 29.91 -9.53
N GLN A 287 -38.34 29.98 -8.33
CA GLN A 287 -39.78 30.06 -8.14
C GLN A 287 -40.40 31.30 -8.78
N LYS A 288 -39.74 32.46 -8.66
CA LYS A 288 -40.19 33.71 -9.32
C LYS A 288 -40.16 33.59 -10.85
N LEU A 289 -39.06 33.06 -11.38
CA LEU A 289 -38.89 32.80 -12.81
C LEU A 289 -39.96 31.83 -13.33
N TYR A 290 -40.15 30.71 -12.63
CA TYR A 290 -41.13 29.69 -13.00
C TYR A 290 -42.56 30.27 -13.04
N ARG A 291 -42.94 31.01 -12.00
CA ARG A 291 -44.24 31.71 -11.93
C ARG A 291 -44.41 32.73 -13.06
N SER A 292 -43.37 33.51 -13.34
CA SER A 292 -43.37 34.47 -14.45
C SER A 292 -43.56 33.79 -15.80
N CYS A 293 -42.98 32.61 -16.02
CA CYS A 293 -43.17 31.85 -17.25
C CYS A 293 -44.59 31.30 -17.37
N LEU A 294 -45.17 30.79 -16.29
CA LEU A 294 -46.55 30.30 -16.27
C LEU A 294 -47.61 31.41 -16.30
N GLY A 295 -47.22 32.68 -16.22
CA GLY A 295 -48.15 33.80 -16.09
C GLY A 295 -48.94 33.81 -14.78
N ILE A 296 -48.37 33.24 -13.71
CA ILE A 296 -48.96 33.19 -12.37
C ILE A 296 -48.28 34.28 -11.53
N GLU A 297 -49.01 35.32 -11.12
CA GLU A 297 -48.50 36.35 -10.18
C GLU A 297 -48.44 35.83 -8.73
#